data_AF-A0A9P6BLI9-F1
#
_entry.id   AF-A0A9P6BLI9-F1
#
_cell.length_a   1.000
_cell.length_b   1.000
_cell.length_c   1.000
_cell.angle_alpha   90.00
_cell.angle_beta   90.00
_cell.angle_gamma   90.00
#
_symmetry.space_group_name_H-M   'P 1'
#
loop_
_entity.id
_entity.type
_entity.pdbx_description
1 polymer ?
#
loop_
_entity_poly.entity_id
_entity_poly.type
_entity_poly.pdbx_seq_one_letter_code
_entity_poly.pdbx_strand_id
1 'polypeptide(L)'
;MTLYIGNLTNVVACQAYNISFIEYSAWMILPTIAAIAVCYIMLRINFRKEKYIPVVLKSPEVDPRSCLVDPIGAIFGLTVLTCSLICLIGTSFAHVSVWIVTGPFALITLCRDIWYDWHGNFKGHQEFGLTTAAEDMEIGAGSDVSRSYTEGLESRIEKGLPEVAIPEPSIAHTTQIFSNGDDWNGEYVVDPAHLSRKSSASSVREKREGKKDDVSVPLGEMQPTNEKQTISVDSPTQLSVAGSETMTVAADNGNSGTPEVKRSGIKKYVSRFERRFPLLHAIAIRMPWAILPFTFSMFIMVEGLSDSGWIAIFANWATKVIPNYVAATYAIGFISVLLCNIFNNVPMTILVARILQHPNFINSPLATPEVKKGCLFALVVGSNLGACTTLISSLAGLMWDSVLRSKNSGVGFWQFFRWNMGVMPVVIFVSLSVVVIELAVMF
;
A
#
# COMPACT_ATOMS: atom_id res chain seq x y z
N MET A 1 3.06 14.61 -9.95
CA MET A 1 3.18 15.78 -9.06
C MET A 1 2.98 17.13 -9.77
N THR A 2 2.71 17.21 -11.08
CA THR A 2 2.45 18.49 -11.76
C THR A 2 1.18 19.21 -11.32
N LEU A 3 0.09 18.47 -11.09
CA LEU A 3 -1.22 19.06 -10.81
C LEU A 3 -1.43 19.27 -9.31
N TYR A 4 -1.82 20.48 -8.92
CA TYR A 4 -2.17 20.87 -7.55
C TYR A 4 -3.20 19.90 -6.95
N ILE A 5 -4.24 19.55 -7.71
CA ILE A 5 -5.31 18.65 -7.25
C ILE A 5 -4.96 17.16 -7.47
N GLY A 6 -3.79 16.85 -8.05
CA GLY A 6 -3.40 15.48 -8.41
C GLY A 6 -3.00 14.60 -7.21
N ASN A 7 -2.83 15.18 -6.02
CA ASN A 7 -2.60 14.47 -4.78
C ASN A 7 -3.05 15.34 -3.59
N LEU A 8 -3.61 14.76 -2.53
CA LEU A 8 -4.02 15.50 -1.34
C LEU A 8 -2.82 16.20 -0.67
N THR A 9 -1.63 15.58 -0.72
CA THR A 9 -0.40 16.17 -0.19
C THR A 9 -0.03 17.48 -0.88
N ASN A 10 -0.28 17.59 -2.19
CA ASN A 10 -0.04 18.82 -2.95
C ASN A 10 -0.96 19.95 -2.44
N VAL A 11 -2.25 19.67 -2.29
CA VAL A 11 -3.24 20.63 -1.77
C VAL A 11 -2.81 21.14 -0.39
N VAL A 12 -2.45 20.24 0.53
CA VAL A 12 -2.00 20.60 1.89
C VAL A 12 -0.75 21.48 1.86
N ALA A 13 0.29 21.07 1.12
CA ALA A 13 1.54 21.82 1.02
C ALA A 13 1.30 23.21 0.40
N CYS A 14 0.47 23.30 -0.64
CA CYS A 14 0.18 24.56 -1.30
C CYS A 14 -0.68 25.51 -0.46
N GLN A 15 -1.67 24.99 0.28
CA GLN A 15 -2.47 25.78 1.21
C GLN A 15 -1.60 26.37 2.33
N ALA A 16 -0.65 25.59 2.86
CA ALA A 16 0.28 26.05 3.89
C ALA A 16 1.18 27.22 3.42
N TYR A 17 1.49 27.30 2.12
CA TYR A 17 2.30 28.37 1.52
C TYR A 17 1.48 29.43 0.75
N ASN A 18 0.15 29.32 0.73
CA ASN A 18 -0.78 30.16 -0.03
C ASN A 18 -0.42 30.36 -1.52
N ILE A 19 0.07 29.30 -2.19
CA ILE A 19 0.44 29.33 -3.61
C ILE A 19 -0.76 29.01 -4.51
N SER A 20 -0.87 29.69 -5.65
CA SER A 20 -1.92 29.45 -6.64
C SER A 20 -1.71 28.15 -7.42
N PHE A 21 -2.78 27.60 -8.02
CA PHE A 21 -2.70 26.42 -8.88
C PHE A 21 -1.75 26.60 -10.07
N ILE A 22 -1.79 27.77 -10.72
CA ILE A 22 -0.96 28.05 -11.89
C ILE A 22 0.50 28.16 -11.50
N GLU A 23 0.81 28.92 -10.45
CA GLU A 23 2.19 29.06 -9.98
C GLU A 23 2.75 27.70 -9.57
N TYR A 24 2.02 26.94 -8.74
CA TYR A 24 2.40 25.57 -8.40
C TYR A 24 2.66 24.69 -9.63
N SER A 25 1.74 24.70 -10.60
CA SER A 25 1.85 23.82 -11.77
C SER A 25 3.05 24.22 -12.64
N ALA A 26 3.32 25.53 -12.78
CA ALA A 26 4.48 26.04 -13.52
C ALA A 26 5.80 25.51 -12.95
N TRP A 27 5.99 25.61 -11.63
CA TRP A 27 7.17 25.08 -10.92
C TRP A 27 7.25 23.54 -10.91
N MET A 28 6.12 22.84 -11.00
CA MET A 28 6.11 21.37 -10.93
C MET A 28 6.10 20.66 -12.29
N ILE A 29 6.08 21.40 -13.42
CA ILE A 29 6.17 20.81 -14.77
C ILE A 29 7.55 20.19 -15.00
N LEU A 30 8.65 20.94 -14.89
CA LEU A 30 9.98 20.42 -15.24
C LEU A 30 10.45 19.30 -14.30
N PRO A 31 10.28 19.38 -12.96
CA PRO A 31 10.61 18.28 -12.06
C PRO A 31 9.79 17.02 -12.39
N THR A 32 8.54 17.15 -12.82
CA THR A 32 7.72 15.98 -13.20
C THR A 32 8.15 15.39 -14.55
N ILE A 33 8.47 16.20 -15.56
CA ILE A 33 8.97 15.69 -16.84
C ILE A 33 10.29 14.95 -16.63
N ALA A 34 11.20 15.51 -15.84
CA ALA A 34 12.45 14.86 -15.46
C ALA A 34 12.21 13.56 -14.68
N ALA A 35 11.29 13.56 -13.71
CA ALA A 35 10.90 12.37 -12.97
C ALA A 35 10.39 11.26 -13.90
N ILE A 36 9.49 11.58 -14.84
CA ILE A 36 8.93 10.63 -15.81
C ILE A 36 10.04 10.05 -16.70
N ALA A 37 10.91 10.90 -17.27
CA ALA A 37 11.99 10.48 -18.14
C ALA A 37 12.99 9.57 -17.42
N VAL A 38 13.46 9.97 -16.23
CA VAL A 38 14.40 9.17 -15.42
C VAL A 38 13.75 7.89 -14.93
N CYS A 39 12.50 7.92 -14.46
CA CYS A 39 11.78 6.74 -14.02
C CYS A 39 11.63 5.74 -15.18
N TYR A 40 11.24 6.20 -16.37
CA TYR A 40 11.17 5.37 -17.57
C TYR A 40 12.52 4.72 -17.90
N ILE A 41 13.61 5.48 -17.90
CA ILE A 41 14.96 4.96 -18.18
C ILE A 41 15.38 3.93 -17.12
N MET A 42 15.14 4.21 -15.83
CA MET A 42 15.48 3.31 -14.72
C MET A 42 14.65 2.02 -14.73
N LEU A 43 13.35 2.09 -15.04
CA LEU A 43 12.50 0.91 -15.25
C LEU A 43 12.98 0.11 -16.47
N ARG A 44 13.27 0.80 -17.59
CA ARG A 44 13.92 0.21 -18.78
C ARG A 44 15.36 -0.24 -18.56
N ILE A 45 15.94 -0.10 -17.37
CA ILE A 45 17.22 -0.73 -16.94
C ILE A 45 16.95 -1.93 -16.05
N ASN A 46 16.14 -1.76 -14.99
CA ASN A 46 15.84 -2.80 -14.02
C ASN A 46 15.09 -3.99 -14.62
N PHE A 47 14.16 -3.73 -15.55
CA PHE A 47 13.29 -4.75 -16.16
C PHE A 47 13.70 -5.13 -17.59
N ARG A 48 14.98 -4.97 -17.96
CA ARG A 48 15.51 -5.33 -19.31
C ARG A 48 15.41 -6.81 -19.67
N LYS A 49 15.36 -7.71 -18.68
CA LYS A 49 15.35 -9.16 -18.90
C LYS A 49 13.95 -9.62 -19.28
N GLU A 50 13.84 -10.36 -20.37
CA GLU A 50 12.57 -10.87 -20.95
C GLU A 50 11.70 -11.65 -19.94
N LYS A 51 12.32 -12.25 -18.91
CA LYS A 51 11.62 -12.87 -17.77
C LYS A 51 10.69 -11.94 -16.97
N TYR A 52 10.76 -10.62 -17.19
CA TYR A 52 9.91 -9.63 -16.52
C TYR A 52 8.81 -9.09 -17.44
N ILE A 53 9.16 -8.75 -18.68
CA ILE A 53 8.23 -8.24 -19.69
C ILE A 53 8.57 -8.93 -21.02
N PRO A 54 7.68 -9.76 -21.58
CA PRO A 54 7.90 -10.40 -22.87
C PRO A 54 7.87 -9.35 -23.99
N VAL A 55 8.63 -9.58 -25.06
CA VAL A 55 8.69 -8.67 -26.22
C VAL A 55 7.34 -8.54 -26.94
N VAL A 56 6.52 -9.59 -26.90
CA VAL A 56 5.18 -9.63 -27.49
C VAL A 56 4.15 -9.93 -26.41
N LEU A 57 3.28 -8.96 -26.12
CA LEU A 57 2.08 -9.18 -25.32
C LEU A 57 0.96 -9.68 -26.23
N LYS A 58 0.44 -10.88 -25.97
CA LYS A 58 -0.78 -11.36 -26.63
C LYS A 58 -1.98 -10.61 -26.05
N SER A 59 -2.71 -9.88 -26.89
CA SER A 59 -3.96 -9.24 -26.46
C SER A 59 -5.00 -10.31 -26.15
N PRO A 60 -5.83 -10.16 -25.10
CA PRO A 60 -7.02 -10.99 -24.92
C PRO A 60 -7.99 -10.79 -26.10
N GLU A 61 -8.61 -11.88 -26.56
CA GLU A 61 -9.70 -11.84 -27.56
C GLU A 61 -11.03 -11.45 -26.89
N VAL A 62 -11.10 -10.22 -26.37
CA VAL A 62 -12.28 -9.68 -25.67
C VAL A 62 -12.61 -8.32 -26.26
N ASP A 63 -13.86 -8.12 -26.71
CA ASP A 63 -14.35 -6.80 -27.13
C ASP A 63 -14.40 -5.87 -25.90
N PRO A 64 -13.65 -4.74 -25.86
CA PRO A 64 -13.67 -3.82 -24.73
C PRO A 64 -15.07 -3.27 -24.38
N ARG A 65 -15.99 -3.21 -25.35
CA ARG A 65 -17.37 -2.77 -25.10
C ARG A 65 -18.18 -3.78 -24.29
N SER A 66 -17.88 -5.07 -24.42
CA SER A 66 -18.55 -6.14 -23.66
C SER A 66 -18.25 -6.07 -22.15
N CYS A 67 -17.18 -5.38 -21.75
CA CYS A 67 -16.82 -5.16 -20.35
C CYS A 67 -17.67 -4.07 -19.66
N LEU A 68 -18.47 -3.28 -20.40
CA LEU A 68 -19.31 -2.22 -19.83
C LEU A 68 -20.63 -2.79 -19.31
N VAL A 69 -20.72 -2.99 -17.99
CA VAL A 69 -21.95 -3.47 -17.30
C VAL A 69 -23.14 -2.52 -17.52
N ASP A 70 -22.89 -1.21 -17.53
CA ASP A 70 -23.87 -0.17 -17.89
C ASP A 70 -23.21 0.87 -18.81
N PRO A 71 -23.39 0.78 -20.14
CA PRO A 71 -22.80 1.73 -21.08
C PRO A 71 -23.36 3.16 -20.94
N ILE A 72 -24.64 3.32 -20.63
CA ILE A 72 -25.27 4.64 -20.45
C ILE A 72 -24.73 5.28 -19.17
N GLY A 73 -24.67 4.49 -18.09
CA GLY A 73 -24.09 4.92 -16.84
C GLY A 73 -22.60 5.25 -16.94
N ALA A 74 -21.84 4.52 -17.74
CA ALA A 74 -20.43 4.83 -18.01
C ALA A 74 -20.26 6.19 -18.71
N ILE A 75 -21.08 6.49 -19.72
CA ILE A 75 -21.08 7.80 -20.40
C ILE A 75 -21.46 8.92 -19.42
N PHE A 76 -22.51 8.73 -18.61
CA PHE A 76 -22.91 9.69 -17.57
C PHE A 76 -21.78 9.93 -16.57
N GLY A 77 -21.18 8.88 -16.01
CA GLY A 77 -20.11 8.96 -15.02
C GLY A 77 -18.87 9.65 -15.58
N LEU A 78 -18.47 9.32 -16.80
CA LEU A 78 -17.36 9.98 -17.49
C LEU A 78 -17.66 11.46 -17.75
N THR A 79 -18.89 11.81 -18.12
CA THR A 79 -19.31 13.21 -18.32
C THR A 79 -19.26 14.00 -17.01
N VAL A 80 -19.83 13.47 -15.94
CA VAL A 80 -19.80 14.08 -14.60
C VAL A 80 -18.37 14.25 -14.09
N LEU A 81 -17.52 13.22 -14.23
CA LEU A 81 -16.10 13.28 -13.87
C LEU A 81 -15.34 14.33 -14.68
N THR A 82 -15.56 14.39 -15.99
CA THR A 82 -14.91 15.37 -16.88
C THR A 82 -15.32 16.79 -16.53
N CYS A 83 -16.62 17.04 -16.32
CA CYS A 83 -17.14 18.33 -15.85
C CYS A 83 -16.57 18.70 -14.48
N SER A 84 -16.44 17.74 -13.56
CA SER A 84 -15.84 17.97 -12.24
C SER A 84 -14.36 18.36 -12.33
N LEU A 85 -13.58 17.69 -13.18
CA LEU A 85 -12.17 18.01 -13.43
C LEU A 85 -12.00 19.40 -14.08
N ILE A 86 -12.82 19.74 -15.07
CA ILE A 86 -12.83 21.09 -15.70
C ILE A 86 -13.20 22.15 -14.65
N CYS A 87 -14.21 21.87 -13.82
CA CYS A 87 -14.63 22.78 -12.75
C CYS A 87 -13.53 22.97 -11.70
N LEU A 88 -12.80 21.91 -11.32
CA LEU A 88 -11.65 22.00 -10.41
C LEU A 88 -10.50 22.87 -10.97
N ILE A 89 -10.24 22.77 -12.27
CA ILE A 89 -9.24 23.63 -12.95
C ILE A 89 -9.74 25.08 -12.99
N GLY A 90 -11.01 25.31 -13.34
CA GLY A 90 -11.61 26.65 -13.43
C GLY A 90 -11.86 27.34 -12.08
N THR A 91 -12.10 26.60 -11.01
CA THR A 91 -12.27 27.13 -9.64
C THR A 91 -10.95 27.35 -8.91
N SER A 92 -9.84 26.84 -9.47
CA SER A 92 -8.50 27.02 -8.92
C SER A 92 -8.03 28.49 -8.84
N PHE A 93 -8.65 29.36 -9.64
CA PHE A 93 -8.46 30.82 -9.63
C PHE A 93 -9.21 31.52 -8.48
N ALA A 94 -10.16 30.84 -7.84
CA ALA A 94 -11.09 31.43 -6.86
C ALA A 94 -10.85 30.95 -5.42
N HIS A 95 -9.72 30.27 -5.15
CA HIS A 95 -9.34 29.72 -3.84
C HIS A 95 -10.43 28.84 -3.18
N VAL A 96 -11.29 28.20 -3.99
CA VAL A 96 -12.36 27.33 -3.49
C VAL A 96 -11.78 26.00 -3.02
N SER A 97 -12.23 25.51 -1.86
CA SER A 97 -11.85 24.18 -1.36
C SER A 97 -12.32 23.07 -2.29
N VAL A 98 -11.42 22.13 -2.62
CA VAL A 98 -11.65 21.00 -3.55
C VAL A 98 -12.99 20.30 -3.30
N TRP A 99 -13.32 20.02 -2.03
CA TRP A 99 -14.55 19.31 -1.66
C TRP A 99 -15.84 20.08 -1.98
N ILE A 100 -15.82 21.42 -1.96
CA ILE A 100 -16.97 22.27 -2.32
C ILE A 100 -17.25 22.13 -3.82
N VAL A 101 -16.19 21.94 -4.62
CA VAL A 101 -16.28 21.76 -6.07
C VAL A 101 -16.72 20.34 -6.42
N THR A 102 -16.14 19.31 -5.79
CA THR A 102 -16.47 17.90 -6.09
C THR A 102 -17.78 17.42 -5.46
N GLY A 103 -18.16 17.96 -4.30
CA GLY A 103 -19.34 17.56 -3.53
C GLY A 103 -20.66 17.58 -4.33
N PRO A 104 -20.97 18.65 -5.08
CA PRO A 104 -22.14 18.69 -5.95
C PRO A 104 -22.15 17.60 -7.04
N PHE A 105 -21.01 17.30 -7.67
CA PHE A 105 -20.92 16.22 -8.67
C PHE A 105 -21.07 14.83 -8.04
N ALA A 106 -20.52 14.62 -6.83
CA ALA A 106 -20.73 13.40 -6.06
C ALA A 106 -22.21 13.24 -5.67
N LEU A 107 -22.88 14.31 -5.25
CA LEU A 107 -24.32 14.31 -4.94
C LEU A 107 -25.18 14.02 -6.19
N ILE A 108 -24.87 14.63 -7.33
CA ILE A 108 -25.53 14.34 -8.62
C ILE A 108 -25.40 12.85 -8.98
N THR A 109 -24.21 12.28 -8.79
CA THR A 109 -23.95 10.84 -9.03
C THR A 109 -24.77 9.98 -8.08
N LEU A 110 -24.73 10.27 -6.78
CA LEU A 110 -25.49 9.57 -5.75
C LEU A 110 -27.01 9.61 -6.01
N CYS A 111 -27.55 10.78 -6.35
CA CYS A 111 -28.96 10.93 -6.71
C CYS A 111 -29.35 10.12 -7.96
N ARG A 112 -28.48 10.08 -8.98
CA ARG A 112 -28.67 9.25 -10.17
C ARG A 112 -28.64 7.76 -9.82
N ASP A 113 -27.74 7.33 -8.93
CA ASP A 113 -27.60 5.92 -8.55
C ASP A 113 -28.79 5.45 -7.70
N ILE A 114 -29.24 6.27 -6.74
CA ILE A 114 -30.52 6.07 -6.01
C ILE A 114 -31.68 5.92 -6.99
N TRP A 115 -31.77 6.80 -7.99
CA TRP A 115 -32.85 6.77 -8.99
C TRP A 115 -32.76 5.53 -9.89
N TYR A 116 -31.56 5.12 -10.30
CA TYR A 116 -31.33 3.96 -11.16
C TYR A 116 -31.72 2.64 -10.47
N ASP A 117 -31.30 2.46 -9.21
CA ASP A 117 -31.69 1.33 -8.37
C ASP A 117 -33.20 1.34 -8.08
N TRP A 118 -33.79 2.51 -7.82
CA TRP A 118 -35.23 2.64 -7.53
C TRP A 118 -36.10 2.05 -8.66
N HIS A 119 -35.66 2.21 -9.92
CA HIS A 119 -36.33 1.73 -11.12
C HIS A 119 -35.99 0.27 -11.48
N GLY A 120 -35.11 -0.40 -10.72
CA GLY A 120 -34.78 -1.82 -10.93
C GLY A 120 -33.93 -2.09 -12.17
N ASN A 121 -33.23 -1.08 -12.70
CA ASN A 121 -32.44 -1.22 -13.94
C ASN A 121 -31.11 -1.99 -13.75
N PHE A 122 -30.67 -2.18 -12.51
CA PHE A 122 -29.41 -2.87 -12.20
C PHE A 122 -29.52 -4.39 -12.38
N LYS A 123 -28.81 -4.92 -13.38
CA LYS A 123 -28.84 -6.35 -13.74
C LYS A 123 -27.81 -7.23 -13.00
N GLY A 124 -27.21 -6.71 -11.94
CA GLY A 124 -26.21 -7.41 -11.13
C GLY A 124 -24.78 -7.25 -11.66
N HIS A 125 -23.81 -7.46 -10.77
CA HIS A 125 -22.45 -7.77 -11.16
C HIS A 125 -22.34 -9.28 -11.43
N GLN A 126 -21.67 -9.68 -12.51
CA GLN A 126 -20.97 -10.97 -12.49
C GLN A 126 -19.97 -10.94 -11.32
N GLU A 127 -19.95 -11.99 -10.51
CA GLU A 127 -19.11 -12.07 -9.30
C GLU A 127 -17.62 -12.03 -9.66
N PHE A 128 -17.03 -10.83 -9.60
CA PHE A 128 -15.60 -10.68 -9.37
C PHE A 128 -15.38 -10.54 -7.86
N GLY A 129 -14.87 -11.59 -7.24
CA GLY A 129 -14.70 -11.74 -5.79
C GLY A 129 -13.75 -10.70 -5.18
N LEU A 130 -14.31 -9.53 -4.84
CA LEU A 130 -13.63 -8.41 -4.20
C LEU A 130 -14.19 -8.10 -2.80
N THR A 131 -15.24 -8.81 -2.37
CA THR A 131 -15.99 -8.53 -1.14
C THR A 131 -15.23 -8.82 0.15
N THR A 132 -14.37 -9.85 0.16
CA THR A 132 -13.50 -10.17 1.31
C THR A 132 -12.33 -9.19 1.48
N ALA A 133 -11.83 -8.63 0.37
CA ALA A 133 -10.61 -7.81 0.37
C ALA A 133 -10.76 -6.43 1.05
N ALA A 134 -12.00 -5.95 1.27
CA ALA A 134 -12.29 -4.70 1.96
C ALA A 134 -12.42 -4.89 3.48
N GLU A 135 -13.07 -5.96 3.95
CA GLU A 135 -13.19 -6.29 5.38
C GLU A 135 -11.83 -6.61 5.99
N ASP A 136 -10.97 -7.34 5.27
CA ASP A 136 -9.59 -7.62 5.68
C ASP A 136 -8.73 -6.34 5.79
N MET A 137 -9.07 -5.29 5.01
CA MET A 137 -8.32 -4.04 4.96
C MET A 137 -8.62 -3.12 6.16
N GLU A 138 -9.83 -3.19 6.74
CA GLU A 138 -10.18 -2.42 7.94
C GLU A 138 -9.66 -3.08 9.22
N ILE A 139 -9.62 -4.41 9.28
CA ILE A 139 -9.13 -5.16 10.45
C ILE A 139 -7.59 -5.14 10.53
N GLY A 140 -6.89 -5.21 9.38
CA GLY A 140 -5.42 -5.21 9.34
C GLY A 140 -4.72 -3.89 9.70
N ALA A 141 -5.45 -2.78 9.81
CA ALA A 141 -4.86 -1.47 10.11
C ALA A 141 -4.62 -1.21 11.62
N GLY A 142 -5.13 -2.06 12.51
CA GLY A 142 -5.00 -1.93 13.96
C GLY A 142 -4.00 -2.92 14.56
N SER A 143 -2.93 -2.40 15.17
CA SER A 143 -1.96 -3.03 16.11
C SER A 143 -1.25 -4.35 15.76
N ASP A 144 -1.90 -5.35 15.17
CA ASP A 144 -1.38 -6.73 15.11
C ASP A 144 -0.50 -7.00 13.89
N VAL A 145 -0.72 -6.30 12.77
CA VAL A 145 0.05 -6.52 11.53
C VAL A 145 1.51 -6.13 11.70
N SER A 146 1.83 -4.98 12.30
CA SER A 146 3.23 -4.60 12.55
C SER A 146 3.96 -5.56 13.48
N ARG A 147 3.23 -6.21 14.40
CA ARG A 147 3.81 -7.11 15.41
C ARG A 147 4.06 -8.52 14.87
N SER A 148 3.12 -9.06 14.10
CA SER A 148 3.25 -10.34 13.38
C SER A 148 4.47 -10.35 12.44
N TYR A 149 4.70 -9.23 11.73
CA TYR A 149 5.85 -9.11 10.81
C TYR A 149 7.21 -9.02 11.52
N THR A 150 7.29 -8.45 12.74
CA THR A 150 8.55 -8.40 13.52
C THR A 150 8.84 -9.71 14.23
N GLU A 151 7.87 -10.34 14.89
CA GLU A 151 8.05 -11.62 15.60
C GLU A 151 8.39 -12.77 14.61
N GLY A 152 7.83 -12.70 13.40
CA GLY A 152 8.20 -13.59 12.29
C GLY A 152 9.59 -13.32 11.68
N LEU A 153 10.23 -12.18 11.94
CA LEU A 153 11.56 -11.85 11.45
C LEU A 153 12.66 -12.29 12.42
N GLU A 154 12.49 -12.00 13.71
CA GLU A 154 13.46 -12.37 14.76
C GLU A 154 13.64 -13.89 14.87
N SER A 155 12.52 -14.64 14.89
CA SER A 155 12.54 -16.12 14.94
C SER A 155 13.12 -16.80 13.69
N ARG A 156 13.34 -16.06 12.60
CA ARG A 156 13.97 -16.55 11.36
C ARG A 156 15.45 -16.19 11.28
N ILE A 157 15.84 -15.02 11.79
CA ILE A 157 17.26 -14.63 11.97
C ILE A 157 17.94 -15.59 12.95
N GLU A 158 17.28 -15.93 14.05
CA GLU A 158 17.80 -16.87 15.06
C GLU A 158 18.01 -18.31 14.54
N LYS A 159 17.39 -18.67 13.40
CA LYS A 159 17.44 -20.02 12.82
C LYS A 159 18.31 -20.17 11.56
N GLY A 160 18.91 -19.09 11.04
CA GLY A 160 19.93 -19.14 9.98
C GLY A 160 19.51 -19.81 8.65
N LEU A 161 18.22 -19.91 8.35
CA LEU A 161 17.70 -20.64 7.18
C LEU A 161 17.64 -19.76 5.92
N PRO A 162 18.08 -20.25 4.74
CA PRO A 162 17.94 -19.54 3.48
C PRO A 162 16.48 -19.50 3.00
N GLU A 163 16.17 -18.53 2.13
CA GLU A 163 14.86 -18.28 1.56
C GLU A 163 14.44 -19.39 0.57
N VAL A 164 13.31 -20.07 0.82
CA VAL A 164 12.84 -21.23 0.02
C VAL A 164 11.49 -20.95 -0.67
N ALA A 165 11.32 -21.60 -1.82
CA ALA A 165 10.26 -21.39 -2.80
C ALA A 165 8.82 -21.70 -2.35
N ILE A 166 7.89 -21.17 -3.14
CA ILE A 166 6.43 -21.32 -3.00
C ILE A 166 6.02 -22.75 -3.38
N PRO A 167 5.14 -23.43 -2.63
CA PRO A 167 4.62 -24.75 -3.00
C PRO A 167 3.55 -24.66 -4.10
N GLU A 168 3.55 -25.63 -5.04
CA GLU A 168 2.49 -25.78 -6.03
C GLU A 168 1.18 -26.28 -5.39
N PRO A 169 -0.01 -25.84 -5.86
CA PRO A 169 -1.28 -26.19 -5.24
C PRO A 169 -1.76 -27.59 -5.62
N SER A 170 -2.12 -28.38 -4.60
CA SER A 170 -2.82 -29.65 -4.78
C SER A 170 -4.27 -29.43 -5.25
N ILE A 171 -4.68 -30.12 -6.31
CA ILE A 171 -6.06 -30.12 -6.81
C ILE A 171 -6.94 -30.94 -5.86
N ALA A 172 -7.98 -30.32 -5.30
CA ALA A 172 -9.03 -30.99 -4.54
C ALA A 172 -10.37 -30.93 -5.28
N HIS A 173 -11.11 -32.03 -5.22
CA HIS A 173 -12.29 -32.31 -6.05
C HIS A 173 -13.50 -31.37 -5.81
N THR A 174 -14.26 -31.13 -6.88
CA THR A 174 -15.69 -30.82 -6.80
C THR A 174 -16.49 -32.00 -7.36
N THR A 175 -17.55 -32.39 -6.67
CA THR A 175 -18.21 -33.70 -6.78
C THR A 175 -19.35 -33.73 -7.81
N GLN A 176 -19.39 -34.80 -8.59
CA GLN A 176 -20.53 -35.42 -9.31
C GLN A 176 -21.70 -34.55 -9.78
N ILE A 177 -21.89 -34.50 -11.11
CA ILE A 177 -23.22 -34.51 -11.73
C ILE A 177 -23.20 -35.50 -12.93
N PHE A 178 -24.14 -36.47 -12.89
CA PHE A 178 -24.42 -37.57 -13.83
C PHE A 178 -23.36 -38.68 -14.05
N SER A 179 -23.83 -39.91 -13.80
CA SER A 179 -23.23 -41.20 -14.14
C SER A 179 -24.26 -42.00 -14.95
N ASN A 180 -23.76 -42.97 -15.72
CA ASN A 180 -24.48 -43.91 -16.59
C ASN A 180 -24.97 -43.24 -17.90
N GLY A 181 -24.53 -43.63 -19.10
CA GLY A 181 -23.59 -44.69 -19.48
C GLY A 181 -24.20 -45.54 -20.59
N ASP A 182 -23.55 -45.57 -21.75
CA ASP A 182 -23.85 -46.45 -22.89
C ASP A 182 -22.59 -46.58 -23.77
N ASP A 183 -22.48 -47.69 -24.48
CA ASP A 183 -21.32 -48.11 -25.27
C ASP A 183 -20.93 -47.13 -26.39
N TRP A 184 -19.62 -47.01 -26.69
CA TRP A 184 -19.15 -46.85 -28.07
C TRP A 184 -17.72 -47.40 -28.25
N ASN A 185 -17.59 -48.45 -29.08
CA ASN A 185 -16.31 -48.94 -29.56
C ASN A 185 -15.75 -47.99 -30.63
N GLY A 186 -14.47 -47.61 -30.54
CA GLY A 186 -13.81 -46.78 -31.55
C GLY A 186 -12.30 -47.01 -31.57
N GLU A 187 -11.82 -47.78 -32.54
CA GLU A 187 -10.40 -47.93 -32.81
C GLU A 187 -9.79 -46.59 -33.23
N TYR A 188 -8.61 -46.26 -32.69
CA TYR A 188 -7.75 -45.23 -33.27
C TYR A 188 -6.47 -45.86 -33.80
N VAL A 189 -6.38 -45.87 -35.14
CA VAL A 189 -5.23 -46.33 -35.91
C VAL A 189 -4.05 -45.38 -35.71
N VAL A 190 -2.87 -45.93 -35.44
CA VAL A 190 -1.60 -45.19 -35.41
C VAL A 190 -0.93 -45.32 -36.78
N ASP A 191 -0.65 -44.19 -37.44
CA ASP A 191 0.13 -44.15 -38.67
C ASP A 191 1.47 -43.39 -38.44
N PRO A 192 2.64 -44.08 -38.50
CA PRO A 192 3.94 -43.48 -38.25
C PRO A 192 4.76 -43.30 -39.54
N ALA A 193 4.69 -42.13 -40.19
CA ALA A 193 5.52 -41.84 -41.37
C ALA A 193 6.07 -40.39 -41.43
N HIS A 194 7.40 -40.30 -41.28
CA HIS A 194 8.39 -39.33 -41.82
C HIS A 194 9.42 -38.92 -40.75
N LEU A 195 10.56 -39.61 -40.65
CA LEU A 195 11.79 -39.39 -41.45
C LEU A 195 12.28 -37.93 -41.43
N SER A 196 13.53 -37.56 -41.12
CA SER A 196 14.74 -38.18 -40.54
C SER A 196 15.89 -37.15 -40.73
N ARG A 197 17.03 -37.32 -40.03
CA ARG A 197 18.35 -36.68 -40.33
C ARG A 197 18.43 -35.14 -40.12
N LYS A 198 19.53 -34.55 -39.61
CA LYS A 198 20.92 -34.99 -39.32
C LYS A 198 21.32 -34.51 -37.90
N SER A 199 22.11 -35.27 -37.12
CA SER A 199 23.58 -35.15 -37.01
C SER A 199 24.08 -33.69 -36.98
N SER A 200 24.84 -33.23 -35.98
CA SER A 200 26.14 -33.82 -35.61
C SER A 200 26.59 -33.48 -34.17
N ALA A 201 27.45 -34.32 -33.61
CA ALA A 201 28.07 -34.12 -32.30
C ALA A 201 29.40 -33.34 -32.40
N SER A 202 29.80 -32.69 -31.30
CA SER A 202 31.19 -32.31 -31.05
C SER A 202 31.47 -32.31 -29.54
N SER A 203 32.25 -33.31 -29.11
CA SER A 203 32.76 -33.44 -27.73
C SER A 203 34.06 -32.67 -27.55
N VAL A 204 34.29 -32.11 -26.35
CA VAL A 204 35.63 -31.73 -25.87
C VAL A 204 35.78 -32.23 -24.42
N ARG A 205 36.97 -32.72 -24.09
CA ARG A 205 37.26 -33.53 -22.89
C ARG A 205 38.57 -33.08 -22.21
N GLU A 206 38.54 -33.05 -20.87
CA GLU A 206 39.65 -33.07 -19.87
C GLU A 206 40.91 -32.18 -20.01
N LYS A 207 41.25 -31.49 -18.90
CA LYS A 207 42.40 -31.76 -17.99
C LYS A 207 42.17 -30.96 -16.66
N ARG A 208 42.33 -31.47 -15.42
CA ARG A 208 43.53 -31.98 -14.70
C ARG A 208 44.61 -30.89 -14.47
N GLU A 209 45.27 -30.69 -13.32
CA GLU A 209 45.25 -31.22 -11.92
C GLU A 209 45.60 -30.04 -10.96
N GLY A 210 45.48 -30.03 -9.62
CA GLY A 210 45.08 -31.05 -8.62
C GLY A 210 46.09 -31.13 -7.44
N LYS A 211 45.69 -30.81 -6.19
CA LYS A 211 46.54 -31.03 -4.98
C LYS A 211 45.72 -31.33 -3.71
N LYS A 212 46.16 -32.33 -2.94
CA LYS A 212 45.69 -32.72 -1.59
C LYS A 212 46.49 -32.02 -0.49
N ASP A 213 46.02 -32.10 0.76
CA ASP A 213 46.80 -32.67 1.88
C ASP A 213 45.83 -33.17 2.98
N ASP A 214 46.13 -34.32 3.60
CA ASP A 214 45.29 -35.07 4.56
C ASP A 214 45.84 -34.93 6.01
N VAL A 215 44.98 -34.77 7.05
CA VAL A 215 45.27 -35.21 8.45
C VAL A 215 43.96 -35.61 9.18
N SER A 216 44.03 -36.58 10.09
CA SER A 216 42.94 -37.36 10.70
C SER A 216 42.60 -37.06 12.18
N VAL A 217 41.31 -37.14 12.55
CA VAL A 217 40.67 -37.93 13.66
C VAL A 217 41.39 -37.99 15.04
N PRO A 218 40.77 -37.67 16.21
CA PRO A 218 39.61 -38.42 16.75
C PRO A 218 38.55 -37.67 17.61
N LEU A 219 37.52 -38.43 18.03
CA LEU A 219 36.52 -38.05 19.05
C LEU A 219 37.14 -37.92 20.46
N GLY A 220 36.52 -37.11 21.31
CA GLY A 220 36.71 -37.13 22.76
C GLY A 220 35.49 -36.57 23.50
N GLU A 221 35.03 -37.29 24.53
CA GLU A 221 34.01 -36.81 25.48
C GLU A 221 34.63 -35.87 26.51
N MET A 222 33.90 -34.84 26.98
CA MET A 222 33.99 -34.42 28.39
C MET A 222 32.80 -33.56 28.83
N GLN A 223 32.44 -33.70 30.11
CA GLN A 223 31.42 -32.93 30.84
C GLN A 223 31.90 -31.49 31.16
N PRO A 224 31.07 -30.66 31.81
CA PRO A 224 31.36 -30.47 33.24
C PRO A 224 30.15 -30.31 34.19
N THR A 225 30.28 -30.98 35.34
CA THR A 225 29.97 -30.55 36.73
C THR A 225 28.60 -29.99 37.15
N ASN A 226 27.99 -30.69 38.12
CA ASN A 226 27.00 -30.15 39.07
C ASN A 226 27.61 -29.12 40.04
N GLU A 227 26.78 -28.20 40.55
CA GLU A 227 26.85 -27.82 41.96
C GLU A 227 25.43 -27.59 42.52
N LYS A 228 25.17 -28.13 43.72
CA LYS A 228 23.92 -27.98 44.48
C LYS A 228 24.23 -27.24 45.77
N GLN A 229 23.40 -26.29 46.17
CA GLN A 229 23.16 -26.02 47.59
C GLN A 229 21.75 -25.46 47.84
N THR A 230 21.30 -25.58 49.09
CA THR A 230 19.88 -25.52 49.50
C THR A 230 19.81 -24.98 50.93
N ILE A 231 18.59 -24.66 51.42
CA ILE A 231 18.18 -24.36 52.84
C ILE A 231 18.29 -22.88 53.23
N SER A 232 17.38 -22.19 53.95
CA SER A 232 15.96 -22.29 54.40
C SER A 232 15.68 -21.09 55.36
N VAL A 233 14.45 -20.98 55.91
CA VAL A 233 14.01 -20.14 57.09
C VAL A 233 13.68 -18.66 56.75
N ASP A 234 12.53 -18.04 57.11
CA ASP A 234 11.28 -18.50 57.77
C ASP A 234 10.02 -17.64 57.39
N SER A 235 8.92 -17.78 58.14
CA SER A 235 7.65 -16.99 58.16
C SER A 235 7.42 -16.37 59.57
N PRO A 236 6.25 -15.77 59.99
CA PRO A 236 4.99 -15.45 59.30
C PRO A 236 4.53 -13.96 59.49
N THR A 237 3.34 -13.53 59.03
CA THR A 237 2.12 -13.42 59.89
C THR A 237 0.88 -13.04 59.06
N GLN A 238 -0.15 -13.92 59.07
CA GLN A 238 -1.63 -13.73 59.20
C GLN A 238 -2.30 -12.43 58.69
N LEU A 239 -3.54 -12.38 58.17
CA LEU A 239 -4.68 -13.31 58.01
C LEU A 239 -5.49 -12.80 56.76
N SER A 240 -6.57 -13.36 56.20
CA SER A 240 -7.46 -14.49 56.53
C SER A 240 -8.21 -14.99 55.27
N VAL A 241 -8.65 -16.25 55.24
CA VAL A 241 -9.66 -16.79 54.32
C VAL A 241 -10.52 -17.82 55.07
N ALA A 242 -11.84 -17.78 54.87
CA ALA A 242 -12.77 -18.77 55.40
C ALA A 242 -13.74 -19.22 54.28
N GLY A 243 -14.12 -20.51 54.28
CA GLY A 243 -15.14 -21.06 53.39
C GLY A 243 -14.59 -21.93 52.26
N SER A 244 -14.26 -23.18 52.58
CA SER A 244 -14.04 -24.25 51.59
C SER A 244 -15.37 -24.96 51.32
N GLU A 245 -15.70 -25.24 50.07
CA GLU A 245 -16.51 -26.42 49.72
C GLU A 245 -16.26 -26.86 48.27
N THR A 246 -15.60 -28.01 48.10
CA THR A 246 -15.54 -28.72 46.82
C THR A 246 -16.84 -29.48 46.60
N MET A 247 -17.49 -29.26 45.45
CA MET A 247 -18.54 -30.15 44.98
C MET A 247 -18.31 -30.64 43.55
N THR A 248 -18.47 -31.95 43.41
CA THR A 248 -18.43 -32.79 42.22
C THR A 248 -19.19 -32.22 41.02
N VAL A 249 -18.56 -32.24 39.84
CA VAL A 249 -19.24 -31.99 38.57
C VAL A 249 -20.13 -33.20 38.23
N ALA A 250 -21.42 -33.08 38.51
CA ALA A 250 -22.44 -33.94 37.91
C ALA A 250 -22.78 -33.41 36.50
N ALA A 251 -22.99 -34.32 35.55
CA ALA A 251 -23.44 -33.95 34.22
C ALA A 251 -24.94 -33.60 34.25
N ASP A 252 -25.27 -32.31 34.18
CA ASP A 252 -26.65 -31.84 34.07
C ASP A 252 -27.01 -31.52 32.61
N ASN A 253 -28.06 -32.18 32.10
CA ASN A 253 -28.66 -31.87 30.80
C ASN A 253 -29.63 -30.68 30.96
N GLY A 254 -29.06 -29.51 31.24
CA GLY A 254 -29.78 -28.28 31.56
C GLY A 254 -29.70 -27.21 30.47
N ASN A 255 -30.81 -26.99 29.77
CA ASN A 255 -30.99 -25.96 28.75
C ASN A 255 -30.63 -24.55 29.27
N SER A 256 -29.48 -24.01 28.85
CA SER A 256 -29.06 -22.63 29.17
C SER A 256 -28.88 -21.81 27.88
N GLY A 257 -29.89 -20.99 27.59
CA GLY A 257 -29.88 -20.11 26.42
C GLY A 257 -28.79 -19.03 26.54
N THR A 258 -27.80 -19.08 25.65
CA THR A 258 -26.84 -17.98 25.46
C THR A 258 -27.58 -16.69 25.08
N PRO A 259 -27.14 -15.50 25.54
CA PRO A 259 -27.85 -14.24 25.30
C PRO A 259 -27.81 -13.82 23.82
N GLU A 260 -28.81 -14.24 23.06
CA GLU A 260 -28.96 -13.98 21.62
C GLU A 260 -29.44 -12.53 21.33
N VAL A 261 -28.68 -11.54 21.78
CA VAL A 261 -29.11 -10.13 21.79
C VAL A 261 -28.54 -9.34 20.59
N LYS A 262 -29.45 -8.70 19.84
CA LYS A 262 -29.26 -7.63 18.84
C LYS A 262 -28.54 -7.91 17.49
N ARG A 263 -27.86 -9.04 17.24
CA ARG A 263 -27.26 -9.31 15.91
C ARG A 263 -28.28 -9.51 14.76
N SER A 264 -29.53 -9.88 15.06
CA SER A 264 -30.57 -10.18 14.05
C SER A 264 -31.16 -8.94 13.34
N GLY A 265 -31.27 -7.81 14.05
CA GLY A 265 -31.90 -6.60 13.51
C GLY A 265 -31.11 -5.96 12.37
N ILE A 266 -29.82 -5.73 12.58
CA ILE A 266 -28.94 -5.08 11.59
C ILE A 266 -28.91 -5.89 10.28
N LYS A 267 -28.76 -7.23 10.36
CA LYS A 267 -28.80 -8.11 9.18
C LYS A 267 -30.11 -8.01 8.39
N LYS A 268 -31.27 -7.80 9.04
CA LYS A 268 -32.55 -7.57 8.36
C LYS A 268 -32.65 -6.20 7.67
N TYR A 269 -32.01 -5.16 8.20
CA TYR A 269 -31.96 -3.85 7.53
C TYR A 269 -30.98 -3.84 6.35
N VAL A 270 -29.79 -4.42 6.55
CA VAL A 270 -28.75 -4.55 5.51
C VAL A 270 -29.29 -5.36 4.32
N SER A 271 -29.87 -6.55 4.55
CA SER A 271 -30.46 -7.36 3.47
C SER A 271 -31.70 -6.75 2.79
N ARG A 272 -32.41 -5.82 3.44
CA ARG A 272 -33.46 -5.01 2.79
C ARG A 272 -32.86 -3.90 1.93
N PHE A 273 -31.78 -3.28 2.39
CA PHE A 273 -31.06 -2.26 1.65
C PHE A 273 -30.40 -2.83 0.39
N GLU A 274 -29.66 -3.94 0.51
CA GLU A 274 -29.07 -4.71 -0.60
C GLU A 274 -30.09 -5.00 -1.72
N ARG A 275 -31.28 -5.46 -1.35
CA ARG A 275 -32.35 -5.79 -2.31
C ARG A 275 -33.02 -4.57 -2.94
N ARG A 276 -33.00 -3.41 -2.27
CA ARG A 276 -33.65 -2.18 -2.76
C ARG A 276 -32.70 -1.28 -3.55
N PHE A 277 -31.41 -1.31 -3.20
CA PHE A 277 -30.35 -0.47 -3.74
C PHE A 277 -29.06 -1.27 -4.01
N PRO A 278 -29.07 -2.21 -4.97
CA PRO A 278 -27.94 -3.09 -5.24
C PRO A 278 -26.71 -2.36 -5.80
N LEU A 279 -26.88 -1.33 -6.66
CA LEU A 279 -25.76 -0.52 -7.15
C LEU A 279 -25.13 0.29 -6.01
N LEU A 280 -25.94 0.97 -5.19
CA LEU A 280 -25.42 1.75 -4.06
C LEU A 280 -24.70 0.87 -3.04
N HIS A 281 -25.24 -0.31 -2.74
CA HIS A 281 -24.57 -1.28 -1.87
C HIS A 281 -23.23 -1.71 -2.46
N ALA A 282 -23.19 -2.07 -3.75
CA ALA A 282 -21.95 -2.46 -4.43
C ALA A 282 -20.90 -1.33 -4.50
N ILE A 283 -21.33 -0.07 -4.58
CA ILE A 283 -20.43 1.10 -4.47
C ILE A 283 -19.95 1.25 -3.02
N ALA A 284 -20.85 1.20 -2.04
CA ALA A 284 -20.54 1.42 -0.64
C ALA A 284 -19.49 0.42 -0.11
N ILE A 285 -19.60 -0.87 -0.42
CA ILE A 285 -18.61 -1.87 0.01
C ILE A 285 -17.25 -1.75 -0.71
N ARG A 286 -17.17 -0.97 -1.80
CA ARG A 286 -15.92 -0.70 -2.55
C ARG A 286 -15.28 0.63 -2.19
N MET A 287 -15.97 1.49 -1.43
CA MET A 287 -15.42 2.75 -0.97
C MET A 287 -14.42 2.52 0.18
N PRO A 288 -13.24 3.17 0.16
CA PRO A 288 -12.23 2.99 1.20
C PRO A 288 -12.56 3.83 2.45
N TRP A 289 -13.60 3.43 3.20
CA TRP A 289 -14.12 4.18 4.35
C TRP A 289 -13.05 4.50 5.40
N ALA A 290 -12.14 3.55 5.67
CA ALA A 290 -10.99 3.70 6.56
C ALA A 290 -10.15 4.97 6.32
N ILE A 291 -10.13 5.54 5.11
CA ILE A 291 -9.38 6.78 4.82
C ILE A 291 -9.90 7.97 5.65
N LEU A 292 -11.20 8.01 5.94
CA LEU A 292 -11.81 9.09 6.73
C LEU A 292 -11.32 9.11 8.19
N PRO A 293 -11.50 8.05 9.02
CA PRO A 293 -10.98 8.03 10.38
C PRO A 293 -9.45 8.06 10.40
N PHE A 294 -8.76 7.39 9.48
CA PHE A 294 -7.29 7.47 9.39
C PHE A 294 -6.81 8.91 9.25
N THR A 295 -7.33 9.64 8.25
CA THR A 295 -6.92 11.03 8.00
C THR A 295 -7.31 11.94 9.16
N PHE A 296 -8.50 11.76 9.73
CA PHE A 296 -8.99 12.54 10.87
C PHE A 296 -8.12 12.34 12.13
N SER A 297 -7.83 11.09 12.50
CA SER A 297 -6.94 10.77 13.62
C SER A 297 -5.52 11.28 13.41
N MET A 298 -5.02 11.24 12.17
CA MET A 298 -3.72 11.82 11.81
C MET A 298 -3.67 13.34 11.99
N PHE A 299 -4.74 14.08 11.62
CA PHE A 299 -4.84 15.51 11.92
C PHE A 299 -4.81 15.76 13.44
N ILE A 300 -5.61 15.04 14.22
CA ILE A 300 -5.62 15.15 15.69
C ILE A 300 -4.22 14.92 16.28
N MET A 301 -3.50 13.91 15.79
CA MET A 301 -2.14 13.60 16.27
C MET A 301 -1.14 14.72 15.96
N VAL A 302 -1.21 15.33 14.77
CA VAL A 302 -0.32 16.45 14.41
C VAL A 302 -0.68 17.73 15.18
N GLU A 303 -1.96 18.00 15.44
CA GLU A 303 -2.36 19.14 16.29
C GLU A 303 -1.93 18.93 17.75
N GLY A 304 -2.12 17.74 18.32
CA GLY A 304 -1.62 17.42 19.67
C GLY A 304 -0.11 17.55 19.80
N LEU A 305 0.64 17.27 18.73
CA LEU A 305 2.09 17.49 18.64
C LEU A 305 2.46 19.00 18.51
N SER A 306 1.57 19.81 17.95
CA SER A 306 1.67 21.27 17.91
C SER A 306 1.45 21.88 19.29
N ASP A 307 0.34 21.52 19.95
CA ASP A 307 -0.03 22.04 21.27
C ASP A 307 0.97 21.66 22.38
N SER A 308 1.63 20.51 22.24
CA SER A 308 2.73 20.08 23.13
C SER A 308 4.10 20.71 22.80
N GLY A 309 4.17 21.61 21.81
CA GLY A 309 5.36 22.43 21.51
C GLY A 309 6.45 21.75 20.67
N TRP A 310 6.28 20.49 20.27
CA TRP A 310 7.29 19.77 19.46
C TRP A 310 7.54 20.42 18.10
N ILE A 311 6.51 20.98 17.46
CA ILE A 311 6.64 21.71 16.20
C ILE A 311 7.64 22.88 16.31
N ALA A 312 7.67 23.59 17.45
CA ALA A 312 8.61 24.67 17.69
C ALA A 312 10.07 24.18 17.82
N ILE A 313 10.27 22.99 18.41
CA ILE A 313 11.57 22.32 18.51
C ILE A 313 12.06 21.90 17.12
N PHE A 314 11.19 21.23 16.34
CA PHE A 314 11.52 20.80 14.98
C PHE A 314 11.79 21.99 14.05
N ALA A 315 11.07 23.11 14.20
CA ALA A 315 11.35 24.34 13.46
C ALA A 315 12.76 24.91 13.79
N ASN A 316 13.17 24.85 15.07
CA ASN A 316 14.51 25.22 15.51
C ASN A 316 15.62 24.24 15.05
N TRP A 317 15.26 23.02 14.66
CA TRP A 317 16.19 22.10 13.99
C TRP A 317 16.23 22.37 12.49
N ALA A 318 15.09 22.65 11.86
CA ALA A 318 15.01 23.00 10.44
C ALA A 318 15.86 24.22 10.10
N THR A 319 15.90 25.27 10.95
CA THR A 319 16.78 26.43 10.73
C THR A 319 18.28 26.09 10.76
N LYS A 320 18.69 25.01 11.43
CA LYS A 320 20.09 24.54 11.45
C LYS A 320 20.44 23.65 10.25
N VAL A 321 19.46 22.87 9.79
CA VAL A 321 19.61 21.95 8.65
C VAL A 321 19.49 22.68 7.30
N ILE A 322 18.87 23.86 7.29
CA ILE A 322 18.53 24.62 6.07
C ILE A 322 19.24 25.99 6.05
N PRO A 323 20.56 26.03 5.73
CA PRO A 323 21.30 27.29 5.58
C PRO A 323 21.09 28.01 4.23
N ASN A 324 20.55 27.34 3.20
CA ASN A 324 20.34 27.89 1.86
C ASN A 324 19.30 27.07 1.07
N TYR A 325 18.90 27.54 -0.12
CA TYR A 325 17.84 26.91 -0.93
C TYR A 325 18.22 25.51 -1.46
N VAL A 326 19.51 25.23 -1.66
CA VAL A 326 20.00 23.89 -2.07
C VAL A 326 19.79 22.89 -0.93
N ALA A 327 20.19 23.28 0.28
CA ALA A 327 19.96 22.48 1.48
C ALA A 327 18.47 22.38 1.82
N ALA A 328 17.68 23.44 1.65
CA ALA A 328 16.23 23.42 1.76
C ALA A 328 15.63 22.32 0.88
N THR A 329 16.06 22.30 -0.39
CA THR A 329 15.51 21.38 -1.39
C THR A 329 15.90 19.93 -1.11
N TYR A 330 17.18 19.64 -0.89
CA TYR A 330 17.60 18.25 -0.64
C TYR A 330 17.20 17.75 0.76
N ALA A 331 17.38 18.54 1.82
CA ALA A 331 17.10 18.08 3.17
C ALA A 331 15.61 17.83 3.37
N ILE A 332 14.72 18.77 3.00
CA ILE A 332 13.28 18.54 3.10
C ILE A 332 12.84 17.43 2.16
N GLY A 333 13.36 17.37 0.93
CA GLY A 333 13.02 16.31 -0.01
C GLY A 333 13.29 14.90 0.54
N PHE A 334 14.51 14.67 1.05
CA PHE A 334 14.88 13.37 1.62
C PHE A 334 14.23 13.09 2.98
N ILE A 335 14.11 14.08 3.88
CA ILE A 335 13.41 13.92 5.16
C ILE A 335 11.93 13.56 4.90
N SER A 336 11.26 14.22 3.96
CA SER A 336 9.89 13.90 3.57
C SER A 336 9.77 12.49 3.01
N VAL A 337 10.72 12.02 2.18
CA VAL A 337 10.73 10.63 1.70
C VAL A 337 10.86 9.65 2.87
N LEU A 338 11.80 9.86 3.79
CA LEU A 338 11.99 8.97 4.95
C LEU A 338 10.74 8.93 5.83
N LEU A 339 10.21 10.10 6.22
CA LEU A 339 9.01 10.22 7.03
C LEU A 339 7.76 9.65 6.32
N CYS A 340 7.69 9.70 4.98
CA CYS A 340 6.61 9.11 4.19
C CYS A 340 6.50 7.59 4.40
N ASN A 341 7.62 6.91 4.64
CA ASN A 341 7.65 5.46 4.87
C ASN A 341 7.33 5.08 6.32
N ILE A 342 7.40 6.03 7.26
CA ILE A 342 7.06 5.83 8.68
C ILE A 342 5.60 6.19 8.94
N PHE A 343 5.16 7.35 8.45
CA PHE A 343 3.86 7.93 8.79
C PHE A 343 2.80 7.81 7.69
N ASN A 344 3.15 7.40 6.47
CA ASN A 344 2.36 7.60 5.24
C ASN A 344 2.45 9.05 4.72
N ASN A 345 2.07 9.28 3.46
CA ASN A 345 2.36 10.54 2.76
C ASN A 345 1.55 11.75 3.27
N VAL A 346 0.27 11.57 3.62
CA VAL A 346 -0.62 12.65 4.11
C VAL A 346 -0.17 13.25 5.45
N PRO A 347 -0.11 12.50 6.58
CA PRO A 347 0.32 13.03 7.88
C PRO A 347 1.71 13.62 7.87
N MET A 348 2.67 12.97 7.18
CA MET A 348 4.02 13.51 7.00
C MET A 348 3.97 14.90 6.36
N THR A 349 3.16 15.08 5.32
CA THR A 349 3.06 16.35 4.60
C THR A 349 2.47 17.44 5.50
N ILE A 350 1.45 17.14 6.28
CA ILE A 350 0.85 18.07 7.25
C ILE A 350 1.90 18.47 8.31
N LEU A 351 2.59 17.49 8.90
CA LEU A 351 3.62 17.69 9.91
C LEU A 351 4.76 18.59 9.40
N VAL A 352 5.36 18.25 8.26
CA VAL A 352 6.49 19.01 7.70
C VAL A 352 6.04 20.39 7.23
N ALA A 353 4.84 20.55 6.68
CA ALA A 353 4.29 21.87 6.36
C ALA A 353 4.13 22.74 7.60
N ARG A 354 3.63 22.20 8.73
CA ARG A 354 3.51 22.94 10.00
C ARG A 354 4.87 23.35 10.58
N ILE A 355 5.86 22.47 10.53
CA ILE A 355 7.24 22.78 10.95
C ILE A 355 7.82 23.94 10.13
N LEU A 356 7.62 23.92 8.82
CA LEU A 356 8.15 24.93 7.89
C LEU A 356 7.37 26.25 7.88
N GLN A 357 6.13 26.27 8.35
CA GLN A 357 5.33 27.49 8.55
C GLN A 357 5.39 28.03 9.98
N HIS A 358 6.08 27.35 10.91
CA HIS A 358 6.18 27.79 12.29
C HIS A 358 7.01 29.09 12.40
N PRO A 359 6.62 30.08 13.25
CA PRO A 359 7.31 31.36 13.41
C PRO A 359 8.84 31.27 13.56
N ASN A 360 9.35 30.31 14.34
CA ASN A 360 10.78 30.08 14.53
C ASN A 360 11.55 29.80 13.22
N PHE A 361 10.89 29.20 12.22
CA PHE A 361 11.47 28.99 10.90
C PHE A 361 11.20 30.19 9.99
N ILE A 362 9.94 30.61 9.80
CA ILE A 362 9.59 31.63 8.78
C ILE A 362 10.15 33.03 9.06
N ASN A 363 10.44 33.35 10.33
CA ASN A 363 11.05 34.61 10.77
C ASN A 363 12.58 34.52 10.92
N SER A 364 13.17 33.35 10.65
CA SER A 364 14.62 33.19 10.59
C SER A 364 15.21 34.05 9.46
N PRO A 365 16.38 34.70 9.64
CA PRO A 365 17.07 35.39 8.55
C PRO A 365 17.46 34.46 7.38
N LEU A 366 17.47 33.14 7.61
CA LEU A 366 17.72 32.12 6.59
C LEU A 366 16.46 31.81 5.74
N ALA A 367 15.26 32.21 6.17
CA ALA A 367 14.01 31.88 5.49
C ALA A 367 13.67 32.87 4.37
N THR A 368 14.61 33.00 3.44
CA THR A 368 14.48 33.82 2.22
C THR A 368 13.40 33.26 1.28
N PRO A 369 12.94 34.02 0.25
CA PRO A 369 11.95 33.54 -0.70
C PRO A 369 12.36 32.23 -1.40
N GLU A 370 13.63 32.12 -1.78
CA GLU A 370 14.23 30.94 -2.43
C GLU A 370 14.18 29.72 -1.51
N VAL A 371 14.56 29.91 -0.24
CA VAL A 371 14.51 28.85 0.78
C VAL A 371 13.07 28.41 1.04
N LYS A 372 12.13 29.35 1.15
CA LYS A 372 10.70 29.05 1.32
C LYS A 372 10.14 28.25 0.13
N LYS A 373 10.46 28.63 -1.11
CA LYS A 373 10.04 27.87 -2.31
C LYS A 373 10.74 26.50 -2.41
N GLY A 374 12.03 26.41 -2.12
CA GLY A 374 12.75 25.14 -2.06
C GLY A 374 12.16 24.16 -1.06
N CYS A 375 11.85 24.62 0.15
CA CYS A 375 11.13 23.85 1.17
C CYS A 375 9.76 23.34 0.67
N LEU A 376 8.94 24.21 0.05
CA LEU A 376 7.64 23.84 -0.51
C LEU A 376 7.75 22.77 -1.60
N PHE A 377 8.53 23.02 -2.65
CA PHE A 377 8.58 22.11 -3.80
C PHE A 377 9.32 20.81 -3.46
N ALA A 378 10.28 20.82 -2.55
CA ALA A 378 10.88 19.60 -2.04
C ALA A 378 9.93 18.75 -1.19
N LEU A 379 9.09 19.37 -0.34
CA LEU A 379 8.04 18.67 0.39
C LEU A 379 7.04 18.00 -0.58
N VAL A 380 6.71 18.68 -1.67
CA VAL A 380 5.85 18.15 -2.74
C VAL A 380 6.52 16.97 -3.46
N VAL A 381 7.77 17.12 -3.92
CA VAL A 381 8.54 16.02 -4.56
C VAL A 381 8.66 14.82 -3.61
N GLY A 382 9.04 15.06 -2.36
CA GLY A 382 9.24 14.01 -1.35
C GLY A 382 7.96 13.28 -0.96
N SER A 383 6.84 13.98 -0.80
CA SER A 383 5.52 13.38 -0.50
C SER A 383 4.90 12.61 -1.67
N ASN A 384 5.25 12.94 -2.91
CA ASN A 384 4.75 12.24 -4.10
C ASN A 384 5.62 11.05 -4.49
N LEU A 385 6.95 11.20 -4.47
CA LEU A 385 7.87 10.13 -4.85
C LEU A 385 8.16 9.18 -3.70
N GLY A 386 8.22 9.68 -2.45
CA GLY A 386 8.32 8.85 -1.25
C GLY A 386 7.13 7.91 -1.06
N ALA A 387 5.95 8.29 -1.57
CA ALA A 387 4.76 7.43 -1.58
C ALA A 387 4.95 6.12 -2.36
N CYS A 388 5.93 6.07 -3.27
CA CYS A 388 6.23 4.93 -4.15
C CYS A 388 7.42 4.07 -3.68
N THR A 389 8.13 4.40 -2.59
CA THR A 389 9.35 3.67 -2.21
C THR A 389 9.07 2.34 -1.50
N THR A 390 7.96 2.23 -0.76
CA THR A 390 7.50 0.98 -0.14
C THR A 390 6.00 0.76 -0.40
N LEU A 391 5.46 -0.39 0.00
CA LEU A 391 4.01 -0.65 -0.05
C LEU A 391 3.24 0.15 1.02
N ILE A 392 3.89 0.47 2.14
CA ILE A 392 3.29 1.11 3.32
C ILE A 392 3.28 2.64 3.19
N SER A 393 4.18 3.22 2.39
CA SER A 393 4.33 4.67 2.22
C SER A 393 3.11 5.38 1.61
N SER A 394 2.15 4.65 1.04
CA SER A 394 0.86 5.22 0.62
C SER A 394 -0.29 4.23 0.75
N LEU A 395 -1.48 4.75 1.06
CA LEU A 395 -2.73 3.98 1.02
C LEU A 395 -2.98 3.33 -0.36
N ALA A 396 -2.57 4.01 -1.45
CA ALA A 396 -2.66 3.49 -2.80
C ALA A 396 -1.79 2.24 -3.01
N GLY A 397 -0.61 2.16 -2.38
CA GLY A 397 0.24 0.97 -2.39
C GLY A 397 -0.42 -0.23 -1.72
N LEU A 398 -1.09 -0.01 -0.58
CA LEU A 398 -1.86 -1.04 0.13
C LEU A 398 -3.09 -1.49 -0.68
N MET A 399 -3.83 -0.57 -1.30
CA MET A 399 -4.96 -0.92 -2.18
C MET A 399 -4.50 -1.75 -3.38
N TRP A 400 -3.35 -1.39 -3.97
CA TRP A 400 -2.76 -2.14 -5.09
C TRP A 400 -2.34 -3.56 -4.69
N ASP A 401 -1.68 -3.74 -3.54
CA ASP A 401 -1.31 -5.06 -3.03
C ASP A 401 -2.54 -5.93 -2.70
N SER A 402 -3.60 -5.35 -2.11
CA SER A 402 -4.88 -6.04 -1.87
C SER A 402 -5.56 -6.50 -3.18
N VAL A 403 -5.60 -5.63 -4.20
CA VAL A 403 -6.12 -5.97 -5.55
C VAL A 403 -5.26 -7.01 -6.27
N LEU A 404 -3.95 -7.08 -5.98
CA LEU A 404 -3.08 -8.13 -6.50
C LEU A 404 -3.28 -9.46 -5.79
N ARG A 405 -3.43 -9.47 -4.46
CA ARG A 405 -3.69 -10.68 -3.67
C ARG A 405 -5.02 -11.33 -4.02
N SER A 406 -6.09 -10.56 -4.21
CA SER A 406 -7.39 -11.07 -4.68
C SER A 406 -7.34 -11.70 -6.09
N LYS A 407 -6.25 -11.48 -6.86
CA LYS A 407 -5.98 -12.11 -8.15
C LYS A 407 -4.87 -13.17 -8.08
N ASN A 408 -4.57 -13.70 -6.89
CA ASN A 408 -3.49 -14.67 -6.64
C ASN A 408 -2.11 -14.21 -7.15
N SER A 409 -1.88 -12.90 -7.27
CA SER A 409 -0.74 -12.29 -7.98
C SER A 409 0.03 -11.30 -7.08
N GLY A 410 0.24 -11.66 -5.81
CA GLY A 410 0.88 -10.79 -4.82
C GLY A 410 2.38 -10.57 -5.05
N VAL A 411 2.91 -9.42 -4.60
CA VAL A 411 4.35 -9.10 -4.59
C VAL A 411 4.81 -9.04 -3.13
N GLY A 412 5.96 -9.66 -2.80
CA GLY A 412 6.51 -9.58 -1.44
C GLY A 412 7.02 -8.17 -1.11
N PHE A 413 6.89 -7.74 0.15
CA PHE A 413 7.39 -6.42 0.60
C PHE A 413 8.84 -6.16 0.17
N TRP A 414 9.74 -7.10 0.46
CA TRP A 414 11.16 -7.01 0.09
C TRP A 414 11.41 -7.01 -1.42
N GLN A 415 10.58 -7.71 -2.19
CA GLN A 415 10.65 -7.73 -3.65
C GLN A 415 10.26 -6.35 -4.23
N PHE A 416 9.14 -5.79 -3.76
CA PHE A 416 8.70 -4.45 -4.14
C PHE A 416 9.71 -3.38 -3.73
N PHE A 417 10.20 -3.42 -2.49
CA PHE A 417 11.20 -2.50 -1.97
C PHE A 417 12.49 -2.56 -2.78
N ARG A 418 13.02 -3.75 -3.07
CA ARG A 418 14.27 -3.91 -3.83
C ARG A 418 14.15 -3.42 -5.28
N TRP A 419 12.97 -3.56 -5.91
CA TRP A 419 12.71 -2.98 -7.22
C TRP A 419 12.67 -1.45 -7.18
N ASN A 420 11.97 -0.87 -6.20
CA ASN A 420 11.84 0.58 -6.08
C ASN A 420 13.13 1.26 -5.61
N MET A 421 13.93 0.64 -4.74
CA MET A 421 15.24 1.16 -4.33
C MET A 421 16.26 1.22 -5.49
N GLY A 422 16.09 0.43 -6.54
CA GLY A 422 16.88 0.52 -7.77
C GLY A 422 16.43 1.62 -8.75
N VAL A 423 15.36 2.37 -8.42
CA VAL A 423 14.71 3.36 -9.31
C VAL A 423 14.52 4.69 -8.58
N MET A 424 13.76 4.68 -7.49
CA MET A 424 13.23 5.86 -6.82
C MET A 424 14.30 6.82 -6.28
N PRO A 425 15.42 6.38 -5.66
CA PRO A 425 16.46 7.31 -5.21
C PRO A 425 17.03 8.18 -6.33
N VAL A 426 17.19 7.62 -7.53
CA VAL A 426 17.67 8.35 -8.72
C VAL A 426 16.61 9.33 -9.22
N VAL A 427 15.34 8.90 -9.29
CA VAL A 427 14.21 9.76 -9.69
C VAL A 427 14.04 10.93 -8.72
N ILE A 428 14.09 10.67 -7.41
CA ILE A 428 14.00 11.68 -6.35
C ILE A 428 15.16 12.66 -6.46
N PHE A 429 16.40 12.16 -6.53
CA PHE A 429 17.59 13.02 -6.63
C PHE A 429 17.50 13.96 -7.84
N VAL A 430 17.20 13.44 -9.03
CA VAL A 430 17.09 14.28 -10.24
C VAL A 430 15.91 15.27 -10.15
N SER A 431 14.76 14.86 -9.59
CA SER A 431 13.62 15.77 -9.42
C SER A 431 13.96 16.93 -8.49
N LEU A 432 14.67 16.67 -7.39
CA LEU A 432 15.18 17.70 -6.48
C LEU A 432 16.27 18.55 -7.13
N SER A 433 17.15 17.96 -7.96
CA SER A 433 18.13 18.72 -8.75
C SER A 433 17.46 19.71 -9.70
N VAL A 434 16.36 19.35 -10.36
CA VAL A 434 15.61 20.27 -11.23
C VAL A 434 15.02 21.43 -10.43
N VAL A 435 14.41 21.17 -9.26
CA VAL A 435 13.92 22.24 -8.37
C VAL A 435 15.06 23.18 -7.95
N VAL A 436 16.25 22.65 -7.62
CA VAL A 436 17.43 23.48 -7.32
C VAL A 436 17.84 24.36 -8.51
N ILE A 437 17.81 23.81 -9.73
CA ILE A 437 18.14 24.55 -10.96
C ILE A 437 17.10 25.63 -11.26
N GLU A 438 15.80 25.33 -11.11
CA GLU A 438 14.73 26.32 -11.28
C GLU A 438 14.86 27.47 -10.29
N LEU A 439 15.17 27.19 -9.02
CA LEU A 439 15.42 28.22 -8.03
C LEU A 439 16.64 29.09 -8.38
N ALA A 440 17.74 28.47 -8.85
CA ALA A 440 18.97 29.17 -9.25
C ALA A 440 18.87 29.97 -10.56
N VAL A 441 17.78 29.82 -11.32
CA VAL A 441 17.50 30.58 -12.55
C VAL A 441 16.49 31.71 -12.30
N MET A 442 15.58 31.52 -11.34
CA MET A 442 14.49 32.45 -11.04
C MET A 442 14.83 33.49 -9.95
N PHE A 443 15.96 33.33 -9.26
CA PHE A 443 16.45 34.18 -8.18
C PHE A 443 17.98 34.34 -8.26
#